data_AF-A0A3N5WHX3-F1
#
_entry.id   AF-A0A3N5WHX3-F1
#
_cell.length_a   1.000
_cell.length_b   1.000
_cell.length_c   1.000
_cell.angle_alpha   90.00
_cell.angle_beta   90.00
_cell.angle_gamma   90.00
#
_symmetry.space_group_name_H-M   'P 1'
#
loop_
_entity.id
_entity.type
_entity.pdbx_description
1 polymer ?
#
loop_
_entity_poly.entity_id
_entity_poly.type
_entity_poly.pdbx_seq_one_letter_code
_entity_poly.pdbx_strand_id
1 'polypeptide(L)'
;MKHHHTPRGGRTLILGIACLGLSGQAFAQNEIPRGTLAVDNSLVRVGTQSQLTWNIQYPEKITDLVDVTTESITPMEELQLRVRILGAKLKSNNGHGNNADSMDSGNPGKKSTTTTDRSGSLDDESSGKWLADQPVEILWSKNKSSWQRIFYGSQSTVVSTNVVLDTVLAKGDSVDFGARGYLTSWLPLYCTSSNCRNLIVLKNGDPTPPQIASKQYGQIEGFLKPYLSTDAKTVKIGPTELLILVELDQTEPLAVGFDYQDLGLLATFN
;
A
#
# COMPACT_ATOMS: atom_id res chain seq x y z
N MET A 1 -44.74 60.65 -14.67
CA MET A 1 -44.70 59.16 -14.63
C MET A 1 -43.59 58.77 -13.67
N LYS A 2 -43.94 58.10 -12.56
CA LYS A 2 -43.01 57.72 -11.48
C LYS A 2 -42.38 56.37 -11.83
N HIS A 3 -41.06 56.31 -12.03
CA HIS A 3 -40.34 55.04 -12.13
C HIS A 3 -39.67 54.73 -10.79
N HIS A 4 -39.98 53.55 -10.28
CA HIS A 4 -39.53 53.00 -9.01
C HIS A 4 -38.07 52.50 -9.13
N HIS A 5 -37.29 52.75 -8.08
CA HIS A 5 -36.02 52.10 -7.82
C HIS A 5 -36.26 50.70 -7.23
N THR A 6 -35.59 49.68 -7.76
CA THR A 6 -35.40 48.38 -7.11
C THR A 6 -34.05 48.35 -6.38
N PRO A 7 -33.97 47.80 -5.15
CA PRO A 7 -32.70 47.71 -4.43
C PRO A 7 -31.87 46.53 -4.96
N ARG A 8 -30.58 46.81 -5.20
CA ARG A 8 -29.55 45.82 -5.54
C ARG A 8 -29.34 44.88 -4.34
N GLY A 9 -29.67 43.60 -4.54
CA GLY A 9 -29.36 42.52 -3.61
C GLY A 9 -27.86 42.36 -3.44
N GLY A 10 -27.43 42.27 -2.19
CA GLY A 10 -26.05 42.05 -1.79
C GLY A 10 -25.55 40.68 -2.26
N ARG A 11 -24.38 40.66 -2.88
CA ARG A 11 -23.56 39.46 -3.05
C ARG A 11 -22.49 39.50 -1.97
N THR A 12 -22.77 38.82 -0.87
CA THR A 12 -21.77 38.47 0.14
C THR A 12 -20.83 37.44 -0.49
N LEU A 13 -19.62 37.88 -0.85
CA LEU A 13 -18.55 37.02 -1.33
C LEU A 13 -17.94 36.33 -0.11
N ILE A 14 -18.37 35.11 0.22
CA ILE A 14 -17.71 34.28 1.23
C ILE A 14 -16.46 33.68 0.56
N LEU A 15 -15.32 34.32 0.78
CA LEU A 15 -14.00 33.70 0.56
C LEU A 15 -13.81 32.60 1.61
N GLY A 16 -14.21 31.38 1.25
CA GLY A 16 -13.85 30.19 2.00
C GLY A 16 -12.36 29.92 1.84
N ILE A 17 -11.59 30.29 2.85
CA ILE A 17 -10.22 29.80 3.03
C ILE A 17 -10.35 28.29 3.26
N ALA A 18 -10.05 27.51 2.22
CA ALA A 18 -9.81 26.09 2.35
C ALA A 18 -8.50 25.92 3.14
N CYS A 19 -8.62 25.78 4.47
CA CYS A 19 -7.57 25.18 5.27
C CYS A 19 -7.41 23.75 4.77
N LEU A 20 -6.46 23.56 3.85
CA LEU A 20 -5.81 22.28 3.58
C LEU A 20 -5.22 21.80 4.90
N GLY A 21 -6.03 21.06 5.66
CA GLY A 21 -5.57 20.29 6.79
C GLY A 21 -4.59 19.25 6.28
N LEU A 22 -3.31 19.59 6.28
CA LEU A 22 -2.23 18.63 6.35
C LEU A 22 -2.36 17.93 7.70
N SER A 23 -3.25 16.93 7.78
CA SER A 23 -3.19 15.91 8.81
C SER A 23 -1.97 15.04 8.49
N GLY A 24 -0.80 15.52 8.90
CA GLY A 24 0.39 14.70 9.00
C GLY A 24 0.08 13.54 9.93
N GLN A 25 0.12 12.32 9.41
CA GLN A 25 -0.04 11.11 10.20
C GLN A 25 1.09 11.06 11.23
N ALA A 26 0.73 11.18 12.50
CA ALA A 26 1.66 11.08 13.62
C ALA A 26 2.07 9.62 13.83
N PHE A 27 2.96 9.09 13.00
CA PHE A 27 3.66 7.84 13.29
C PHE A 27 4.79 8.17 14.29
N ALA A 28 4.60 7.84 15.58
CA ALA A 28 5.66 7.57 16.57
C ALA A 28 5.19 7.53 18.04
N GLN A 29 3.98 7.97 18.39
CA GLN A 29 3.66 8.17 19.81
C GLN A 29 3.45 6.87 20.61
N ASN A 30 3.24 5.75 19.92
CA ASN A 30 2.93 4.46 20.53
C ASN A 30 4.14 3.52 20.60
N GLU A 31 5.36 3.94 20.26
CA GLU A 31 6.55 3.07 20.34
C GLU A 31 7.37 3.25 21.64
N ILE A 32 6.98 4.18 22.51
CA ILE A 32 7.73 4.51 23.73
C ILE A 32 7.20 3.68 24.90
N PRO A 33 8.03 2.84 25.55
CA PRO A 33 7.65 2.15 26.78
C PRO A 33 7.21 3.14 27.84
N ARG A 34 6.09 2.84 28.51
CA ARG A 34 5.54 3.65 29.61
C ARG A 34 5.63 2.86 30.89
N GLY A 35 5.56 3.51 32.04
CA GLY A 35 5.64 2.78 33.29
C GLY A 35 5.56 3.65 34.53
N THR A 36 5.47 2.99 35.68
CA THR A 36 5.50 3.64 36.99
C THR A 36 6.73 3.18 37.76
N LEU A 37 7.41 4.14 38.39
CA LEU A 37 8.48 3.89 39.33
C LEU A 37 7.95 4.16 40.73
N ALA A 38 7.99 3.15 41.60
CA ALA A 38 7.61 3.27 43.00
C ALA A 38 8.82 3.00 43.90
N VAL A 39 8.92 3.78 44.97
CA VAL A 39 9.92 3.63 46.03
C VAL A 39 9.16 3.33 47.31
N ASP A 40 9.51 2.25 47.99
CA ASP A 40 9.01 2.01 49.34
C ASP A 40 9.73 2.93 50.34
N ASN A 41 9.03 4.00 50.75
CA ASN A 41 9.56 4.98 51.70
C ASN A 41 9.39 4.54 53.16
N SER A 42 8.70 3.42 53.44
CA SER A 42 8.45 2.96 54.80
C SER A 42 9.67 2.33 55.48
N LEU A 43 10.73 2.05 54.70
CA LEU A 43 11.92 1.31 55.14
C LEU A 43 13.24 2.04 54.90
N VAL A 44 13.22 3.37 54.73
CA VAL A 44 14.45 4.15 54.54
C VAL A 44 15.20 4.26 55.88
N ARG A 45 16.12 3.34 56.14
CA ARG A 45 17.11 3.45 57.21
C ARG A 45 18.50 3.70 56.61
N VAL A 46 19.31 4.46 57.33
CA VAL A 46 20.73 4.64 57.00
C VAL A 46 21.40 3.28 57.02
N GLY A 47 21.97 2.86 55.88
CA GLY A 47 22.66 1.57 55.72
C GLY A 47 21.84 0.44 55.10
N THR A 48 20.55 0.64 54.80
CA THR A 48 19.72 -0.34 54.06
C THR A 48 19.50 0.08 52.61
N GLN A 49 19.50 -0.89 51.69
CA GLN A 49 19.22 -0.66 50.27
C GLN A 49 17.73 -0.30 50.06
N SER A 50 17.47 0.77 49.30
CA SER A 50 16.12 1.13 48.89
C SER A 50 15.54 0.03 47.98
N GLN A 51 14.29 -0.37 48.24
CA GLN A 51 13.55 -1.22 47.32
C GLN A 51 12.84 -0.34 46.29
N LEU A 52 13.25 -0.48 45.03
CA LEU A 52 12.65 0.16 43.86
C LEU A 52 11.79 -0.87 43.14
N THR A 53 10.54 -0.53 42.87
CA THR A 53 9.68 -1.32 41.98
C THR A 53 9.45 -0.52 40.70
N TRP A 54 9.87 -1.09 39.58
CA TRP A 54 9.65 -0.51 38.27
C TRP A 54 8.68 -1.39 37.48
N ASN A 55 7.55 -0.82 37.09
CA ASN A 55 6.57 -1.48 36.24
C ASN A 55 6.60 -0.85 34.84
N ILE A 56 7.21 -1.53 33.87
CA ILE A 56 7.32 -1.07 32.49
C ILE A 56 6.28 -1.79 31.63
N GLN A 57 5.42 -1.02 30.99
CA GLN A 57 4.51 -1.41 29.92
C GLN A 57 5.16 -1.11 28.58
N TYR A 58 5.52 -2.16 27.84
CA TYR A 58 5.96 -2.04 26.46
C TYR A 58 4.75 -1.91 25.54
N PRO A 59 4.86 -1.18 24.43
CA PRO A 59 3.83 -1.19 23.41
C PRO A 59 3.63 -2.59 22.84
N GLU A 60 2.37 -2.95 22.61
CA GLU A 60 2.02 -4.16 21.90
C GLU A 60 2.55 -4.13 20.47
N LYS A 61 3.15 -5.24 20.06
CA LYS A 61 3.57 -5.47 18.68
C LYS A 61 2.56 -6.35 17.99
N ILE A 62 2.50 -6.26 16.67
CA ILE A 62 1.63 -7.11 15.86
C ILE A 62 1.88 -8.61 16.11
N THR A 63 3.11 -8.99 16.45
CA THR A 63 3.48 -10.36 16.81
C THR A 63 2.92 -10.84 18.15
N ASP A 64 2.52 -9.92 19.03
CA ASP A 64 1.87 -10.23 20.30
C ASP A 64 0.35 -10.45 20.10
N LEU A 65 -0.20 -9.89 19.01
CA LEU A 65 -1.63 -9.89 18.70
C LEU A 65 -2.02 -10.95 17.66
N VAL A 66 -1.13 -11.22 16.70
CA VAL A 66 -1.44 -12.01 15.51
C VAL A 66 -0.28 -12.92 15.15
N ASP A 67 -0.58 -14.21 14.94
CA ASP A 67 0.35 -15.16 14.34
C ASP A 67 0.31 -15.00 12.81
N VAL A 68 1.44 -14.57 12.22
CA VAL A 68 1.58 -14.36 10.78
C VAL A 68 2.53 -15.41 10.25
N THR A 69 1.97 -16.38 9.54
CA THR A 69 2.72 -17.41 8.82
C THR A 69 2.73 -17.12 7.32
N THR A 70 3.42 -17.94 6.54
CA THR A 70 3.36 -17.88 5.08
C THR A 70 2.02 -18.29 4.49
N GLU A 71 1.13 -18.88 5.31
CA GLU A 71 -0.14 -19.47 4.84
C GLU A 71 -1.36 -18.85 5.52
N SER A 72 -1.20 -18.05 6.57
CA SER A 72 -2.33 -17.49 7.30
C SER A 72 -1.94 -16.33 8.21
N ILE A 73 -2.95 -15.51 8.51
CA ILE A 73 -2.93 -14.48 9.54
C ILE A 73 -3.96 -14.89 10.59
N THR A 74 -3.53 -15.19 11.82
CA THR A 74 -4.39 -15.76 12.87
C THR A 74 -4.34 -14.90 14.15
N PRO A 75 -5.44 -14.24 14.56
CA PRO A 75 -5.49 -13.48 15.81
C PRO A 75 -5.31 -14.37 17.04
N MET A 76 -4.50 -13.90 17.98
CA MET A 76 -4.26 -14.54 19.27
C MET A 76 -5.29 -14.13 20.34
N GLU A 77 -6.09 -13.10 20.04
CA GLU A 77 -7.21 -12.58 20.82
C GLU A 77 -8.29 -11.98 19.91
N GLU A 78 -9.37 -11.45 20.48
CA GLU A 78 -10.41 -10.74 19.71
C GLU A 78 -9.88 -9.37 19.29
N LEU A 79 -9.91 -9.08 17.99
CA LEU A 79 -9.35 -7.86 17.41
C LEU A 79 -10.29 -7.28 16.36
N GLN A 80 -10.30 -5.96 16.25
CA GLN A 80 -10.86 -5.26 15.09
C GLN A 80 -9.81 -5.26 13.97
N LEU A 81 -10.18 -5.76 12.79
CA LEU A 81 -9.40 -5.67 11.56
C LEU A 81 -9.95 -4.55 10.69
N ARG A 82 -9.06 -3.63 10.29
CA ARG A 82 -9.33 -2.61 9.28
C ARG A 82 -8.36 -2.70 8.12
N VAL A 83 -8.86 -2.64 6.90
CA VAL A 83 -8.01 -2.68 5.69
C VAL A 83 -8.21 -1.43 4.87
N ARG A 84 -7.08 -0.85 4.45
CA ARG A 84 -7.02 0.27 3.50
C ARG A 84 -6.18 -0.11 2.30
N ILE A 85 -6.46 0.54 1.17
CA ILE A 85 -5.69 0.36 -0.06
C ILE A 85 -4.74 1.53 -0.16
N LEU A 86 -3.45 1.26 -0.31
CA LEU A 86 -2.44 2.31 -0.42
C LEU A 86 -2.41 2.85 -1.86
N GLY A 87 -2.40 1.92 -2.82
CA GLY A 87 -2.40 2.22 -4.24
C GLY A 87 -2.42 0.93 -5.06
N ALA A 88 -2.73 1.08 -6.33
CA ALA A 88 -2.69 0.07 -7.37
C ALA A 88 -1.93 0.66 -8.58
N LYS A 89 -1.09 -0.13 -9.24
CA LYS A 89 -0.40 0.27 -10.46
C LYS A 89 -0.32 -0.92 -11.40
N LEU A 90 -1.47 -1.31 -11.93
CA LEU A 90 -1.52 -2.25 -13.03
C LEU A 90 -1.62 -1.48 -14.35
N LYS A 91 -0.65 -1.67 -15.24
CA LYS A 91 -0.65 -1.04 -16.56
C LYS A 91 -0.62 -2.11 -17.64
N SER A 92 -1.53 -2.03 -18.59
CA SER A 92 -1.42 -2.84 -19.81
C SER A 92 -0.32 -2.25 -20.69
N ASN A 93 0.74 -3.02 -20.96
CA ASN A 93 1.59 -2.72 -22.12
C ASN A 93 0.78 -3.06 -23.37
N ASN A 94 0.39 -2.04 -24.14
CA ASN A 94 -0.50 -2.25 -25.28
C ASN A 94 0.24 -2.78 -26.51
N GLY A 95 1.13 -3.77 -26.32
CA GLY A 95 1.81 -4.47 -27.41
C GLY A 95 2.80 -3.66 -28.24
N HIS A 96 3.20 -2.46 -27.79
CA HIS A 96 4.28 -1.69 -28.39
C HIS A 96 5.38 -1.53 -27.35
N GLY A 97 6.58 -1.97 -27.71
CA GLY A 97 7.69 -2.27 -26.80
C GLY A 97 8.03 -1.14 -25.83
N ASN A 98 8.22 -1.53 -24.59
CA ASN A 98 9.08 -0.85 -23.63
C ASN A 98 10.53 -0.97 -24.10
N ASN A 99 11.04 -0.03 -24.88
CA ASN A 99 12.44 -0.04 -25.25
C ASN A 99 13.21 0.92 -24.31
N ALA A 100 13.76 0.36 -23.23
CA ALA A 100 14.71 1.05 -22.36
C ALA A 100 16.01 1.47 -23.08
N ASP A 101 16.11 1.24 -24.40
CA ASP A 101 17.21 1.63 -25.28
C ASP A 101 16.80 2.61 -26.41
N SER A 102 15.56 3.13 -26.45
CA SER A 102 15.12 4.14 -27.44
C SER A 102 15.37 3.79 -28.92
N MET A 103 15.46 2.50 -29.28
CA MET A 103 15.47 2.06 -30.68
C MET A 103 14.37 1.06 -30.96
N ASP A 104 13.47 1.43 -31.86
CA ASP A 104 12.27 0.70 -32.18
C ASP A 104 12.61 -0.58 -32.98
N SER A 105 12.25 -1.74 -32.45
CA SER A 105 12.40 -3.03 -33.14
C SER A 105 11.02 -3.62 -33.37
N GLY A 106 10.32 -3.09 -34.38
CA GLY A 106 8.89 -3.33 -34.53
C GLY A 106 8.34 -3.54 -35.94
N ASN A 107 9.10 -4.03 -36.93
CA ASN A 107 8.48 -4.69 -38.10
C ASN A 107 9.41 -5.64 -38.89
N PRO A 108 9.49 -6.96 -38.58
CA PRO A 108 10.15 -7.93 -39.44
C PRO A 108 9.15 -8.48 -40.46
N GLY A 109 8.59 -7.60 -41.31
CA GLY A 109 7.36 -7.93 -42.04
C GLY A 109 7.19 -7.37 -43.45
N LYS A 110 8.23 -6.85 -44.13
CA LYS A 110 8.37 -6.86 -45.61
C LYS A 110 9.65 -6.14 -46.05
N LYS A 111 10.49 -6.85 -46.80
CA LYS A 111 11.67 -6.36 -47.53
C LYS A 111 11.43 -5.00 -48.20
N SER A 112 12.30 -4.03 -47.96
CA SER A 112 12.76 -3.14 -49.01
C SER A 112 14.21 -2.73 -48.76
N THR A 113 15.08 -3.17 -49.66
CA THR A 113 16.49 -2.76 -49.74
C THR A 113 16.59 -1.27 -50.02
N THR A 114 17.55 -0.59 -49.39
CA THR A 114 17.93 0.81 -49.59
C THR A 114 16.85 1.85 -49.30
N THR A 115 16.94 2.50 -48.14
CA THR A 115 16.77 3.96 -48.03
C THR A 115 17.21 4.40 -46.64
N THR A 116 18.15 5.34 -46.62
CA THR A 116 18.38 6.30 -45.55
C THR A 116 17.02 6.75 -45.00
N ASP A 117 16.82 6.67 -43.68
CA ASP A 117 15.79 7.48 -43.01
C ASP A 117 16.01 8.92 -43.50
N ARG A 118 15.00 9.43 -44.20
CA ARG A 118 15.03 10.70 -44.91
C ARG A 118 13.87 11.60 -44.50
N SER A 119 13.36 11.46 -43.28
CA SER A 119 12.26 12.30 -42.81
C SER A 119 12.43 12.74 -41.36
N GLY A 120 13.43 13.60 -41.11
CA GLY A 120 13.61 14.33 -39.85
C GLY A 120 12.55 15.41 -39.56
N SER A 121 11.27 15.12 -39.79
CA SER A 121 10.16 16.03 -39.41
C SER A 121 8.80 15.37 -39.24
N LEU A 122 8.73 14.02 -39.25
CA LEU A 122 7.50 13.28 -38.99
C LEU A 122 7.86 12.03 -38.17
N ASP A 123 7.80 12.16 -36.86
CA ASP A 123 7.57 11.04 -35.94
C ASP A 123 6.09 10.66 -36.04
N ASP A 124 5.79 9.62 -36.82
CA ASP A 124 4.45 9.05 -36.97
C ASP A 124 4.06 8.16 -35.78
N GLU A 125 4.58 8.45 -34.59
CA GLU A 125 4.06 7.99 -33.30
C GLU A 125 2.72 8.67 -32.99
N SER A 126 1.76 8.50 -33.90
CA SER A 126 0.41 8.99 -33.75
C SER A 126 -0.28 8.22 -32.61
N SER A 127 -0.30 8.85 -31.43
CA SER A 127 -1.44 8.84 -30.50
C SER A 127 -2.19 7.51 -30.37
N GLY A 128 -1.53 6.48 -29.82
CA GLY A 128 -2.11 5.15 -29.63
C GLY A 128 -2.41 4.81 -28.18
N LYS A 129 -3.43 5.45 -27.59
CA LYS A 129 -4.10 5.08 -26.32
C LYS A 129 -3.16 5.00 -25.10
N TRP A 130 -3.08 6.11 -24.36
CA TRP A 130 -2.53 6.18 -23.00
C TRP A 130 -2.81 4.90 -22.20
N LEU A 131 -1.75 4.33 -21.63
CA LEU A 131 -1.73 3.25 -20.63
C LEU A 131 -3.01 3.30 -19.79
N ALA A 132 -4.02 2.52 -20.15
CA ALA A 132 -5.26 2.52 -19.40
C ALA A 132 -4.94 1.97 -18.01
N ASP A 133 -5.26 2.76 -16.99
CA ASP A 133 -5.22 2.35 -15.59
C ASP A 133 -6.11 1.11 -15.44
N GLN A 134 -5.50 -0.05 -15.21
CA GLN A 134 -6.21 -1.33 -15.26
C GLN A 134 -6.86 -1.63 -13.91
N PRO A 135 -8.05 -2.26 -13.91
CA PRO A 135 -8.71 -2.58 -12.66
C PRO A 135 -8.02 -3.75 -11.96
N VAL A 136 -7.94 -3.62 -10.64
CA VAL A 136 -7.55 -4.67 -9.71
C VAL A 136 -8.75 -5.06 -8.86
N GLU A 137 -8.73 -6.30 -8.37
CA GLU A 137 -9.69 -6.82 -7.42
C GLU A 137 -8.95 -7.23 -6.15
N ILE A 138 -9.51 -6.86 -5.00
CA ILE A 138 -9.04 -7.29 -3.69
C ILE A 138 -10.12 -8.14 -3.04
N LEU A 139 -9.70 -9.28 -2.53
CA LEU A 139 -10.52 -10.31 -1.93
C LEU A 139 -10.01 -10.59 -0.51
N TRP A 140 -10.92 -11.00 0.36
CA TRP A 140 -10.57 -11.55 1.66
C TRP A 140 -11.36 -12.83 1.92
N SER A 141 -10.83 -13.68 2.78
CA SER A 141 -11.50 -14.88 3.27
C SER A 141 -11.29 -14.99 4.78
N LYS A 142 -12.30 -15.48 5.48
CA LYS A 142 -12.25 -15.78 6.90
C LYS A 142 -12.58 -17.24 7.13
N ASN A 143 -11.76 -17.94 7.91
CA ASN A 143 -11.93 -19.36 8.23
C ASN A 143 -12.08 -20.23 6.98
N LYS A 144 -11.30 -19.90 5.92
CA LYS A 144 -11.33 -20.58 4.62
C LYS A 144 -12.72 -20.54 3.96
N SER A 145 -13.52 -19.52 4.27
CA SER A 145 -14.78 -19.26 3.58
C SER A 145 -14.55 -18.93 2.10
N SER A 146 -15.63 -18.88 1.33
CA SER A 146 -15.58 -18.29 -0.02
C SER A 146 -14.99 -16.88 0.03
N TRP A 147 -14.19 -16.56 -0.98
CA TRP A 147 -13.62 -15.22 -1.15
C TRP A 147 -14.71 -14.17 -1.30
N GLN A 148 -14.57 -13.09 -0.55
CA GLN A 148 -15.42 -11.92 -0.63
C GLN A 148 -14.62 -10.75 -1.18
N ARG A 149 -15.18 -10.04 -2.16
CA ARG A 149 -14.55 -8.84 -2.72
C ARG A 149 -14.70 -7.68 -1.75
N ILE A 150 -13.58 -7.05 -1.40
CA ILE A 150 -13.54 -5.82 -0.59
C ILE A 150 -13.21 -4.59 -1.44
N PHE A 151 -12.65 -4.79 -2.64
CA PHE A 151 -12.43 -3.70 -3.59
C PHE A 151 -12.41 -4.18 -5.03
N TYR A 152 -12.87 -3.30 -5.93
CA TYR A 152 -12.69 -3.41 -7.37
C TYR A 152 -12.60 -2.01 -7.97
N GLY A 153 -11.52 -1.76 -8.69
CA GLY A 153 -11.25 -0.45 -9.29
C GLY A 153 -9.80 -0.34 -9.73
N SER A 154 -9.44 0.81 -10.28
CA SER A 154 -8.09 1.09 -10.75
C SER A 154 -7.43 2.17 -9.86
N GLN A 155 -6.18 2.56 -10.11
CA GLN A 155 -5.45 3.54 -9.29
C GLN A 155 -6.22 4.84 -9.08
N SER A 156 -6.86 5.34 -10.13
CA SER A 156 -7.65 6.58 -10.11
C SER A 156 -8.87 6.51 -9.20
N THR A 157 -9.31 5.31 -8.83
CA THR A 157 -10.43 5.09 -7.88
C THR A 157 -9.96 4.80 -6.46
N VAL A 158 -8.66 4.63 -6.23
CA VAL A 158 -8.10 4.41 -4.90
C VAL A 158 -8.16 5.70 -4.10
N VAL A 159 -8.77 5.61 -2.92
CA VAL A 159 -8.74 6.64 -1.89
C VAL A 159 -8.05 6.06 -0.67
N SER A 160 -6.80 6.44 -0.43
CA SER A 160 -5.93 5.75 0.55
C SER A 160 -6.37 5.85 2.01
N THR A 161 -7.25 6.81 2.31
CA THR A 161 -7.85 6.98 3.63
C THR A 161 -9.07 6.09 3.86
N ASN A 162 -9.68 5.55 2.80
CA ASN A 162 -10.90 4.76 2.91
C ASN A 162 -10.62 3.37 3.45
N VAL A 163 -11.40 2.97 4.45
CA VAL A 163 -11.43 1.61 4.97
C VAL A 163 -12.34 0.78 4.08
N VAL A 164 -11.80 -0.25 3.45
CA VAL A 164 -12.51 -1.14 2.51
C VAL A 164 -12.99 -2.43 3.18
N LEU A 165 -12.47 -2.74 4.37
CA LEU A 165 -12.94 -3.80 5.25
C LEU A 165 -12.82 -3.32 6.69
N ASP A 166 -13.90 -3.44 7.46
CA ASP A 166 -13.94 -3.16 8.90
C ASP A 166 -14.72 -4.29 9.58
N THR A 167 -14.04 -5.18 10.30
CA THR A 167 -14.64 -6.41 10.85
C THR A 167 -14.00 -6.85 12.16
N VAL A 168 -14.76 -7.54 13.00
CA VAL A 168 -14.25 -8.18 14.22
C VAL A 168 -13.79 -9.59 13.90
N LEU A 169 -12.60 -9.94 14.37
CA LEU A 169 -12.03 -11.28 14.31
C LEU A 169 -12.01 -11.88 15.71
N ALA A 170 -12.50 -13.10 15.84
CA ALA A 170 -12.36 -13.85 17.07
C ALA A 170 -10.94 -14.44 17.16
N LYS A 171 -10.51 -14.73 18.40
CA LYS A 171 -9.30 -15.52 18.64
C LYS A 171 -9.33 -16.82 17.83
N GLY A 172 -8.27 -17.09 17.08
CA GLY A 172 -8.13 -18.30 16.27
C GLY A 172 -8.86 -18.26 14.92
N ASP A 173 -9.54 -17.17 14.56
CA ASP A 173 -10.01 -16.98 13.19
C ASP A 173 -8.80 -17.00 12.22
N SER A 174 -8.93 -17.64 11.06
CA SER A 174 -7.91 -17.59 10.01
C SER A 174 -8.30 -16.53 8.99
N VAL A 175 -7.44 -15.56 8.73
CA VAL A 175 -7.67 -14.51 7.73
C VAL A 175 -6.75 -14.69 6.55
N ASP A 176 -7.33 -14.54 5.37
CA ASP A 176 -6.61 -14.48 4.12
C ASP A 176 -6.94 -13.26 3.27
N PHE A 177 -5.93 -12.77 2.58
CA PHE A 177 -6.08 -11.74 1.55
C PHE A 177 -5.73 -12.32 0.19
N GLY A 178 -6.42 -11.85 -0.83
CA GLY A 178 -6.15 -12.20 -2.21
C GLY A 178 -6.28 -10.99 -3.13
N ALA A 179 -5.55 -10.99 -4.22
CA ALA A 179 -5.63 -9.96 -5.24
C ALA A 179 -5.37 -10.50 -6.64
N ARG A 180 -5.97 -9.86 -7.64
CA ARG A 180 -5.71 -10.10 -9.06
C ARG A 180 -5.98 -8.88 -9.90
N GLY A 181 -5.28 -8.77 -11.03
CA GLY A 181 -5.50 -7.75 -12.05
C GLY A 181 -6.44 -8.21 -13.15
N TYR A 182 -7.00 -7.26 -13.89
CA TYR A 182 -7.69 -7.51 -15.14
C TYR A 182 -7.00 -6.77 -16.29
N LEU A 183 -6.57 -7.50 -17.31
CA LEU A 183 -6.04 -6.94 -18.56
C LEU A 183 -7.06 -7.18 -19.68
N THR A 184 -6.84 -8.20 -20.51
CA THR A 184 -7.84 -8.74 -21.45
C THR A 184 -8.64 -9.89 -20.83
N SER A 185 -8.10 -10.48 -19.76
CA SER A 185 -8.72 -11.49 -18.91
C SER A 185 -8.28 -11.25 -17.46
N TRP A 186 -8.92 -11.94 -16.53
CA TRP A 186 -8.46 -11.98 -15.15
C TRP A 186 -7.10 -12.68 -15.08
N LEU A 187 -6.14 -12.00 -14.45
CA LEU A 187 -4.87 -12.59 -14.04
C LEU A 187 -5.09 -13.60 -12.90
N PRO A 188 -4.11 -14.47 -12.63
CA PRO A 188 -4.18 -15.41 -11.51
C PRO A 188 -4.50 -14.69 -10.19
N LEU A 189 -5.22 -15.39 -9.31
CA LEU A 189 -5.43 -14.94 -7.93
C LEU A 189 -4.17 -15.24 -7.12
N TYR A 190 -3.54 -14.21 -6.58
CA TYR A 190 -2.47 -14.34 -5.61
C TYR A 190 -3.04 -14.13 -4.21
N CYS A 191 -2.65 -14.95 -3.23
CA CYS A 191 -3.21 -14.88 -1.89
C CYS A 191 -2.22 -15.24 -0.78
N THR A 192 -2.59 -14.95 0.46
CA THR A 192 -1.81 -15.32 1.66
C THR A 192 -1.87 -16.81 1.98
N SER A 193 -2.92 -17.55 1.61
CA SER A 193 -3.11 -18.97 1.97
C SER A 193 -2.63 -19.99 0.96
N SER A 194 -1.67 -19.64 0.11
CA SER A 194 -1.01 -20.60 -0.75
C SER A 194 0.41 -20.14 -1.07
N ASN A 195 1.22 -20.97 -1.75
CA ASN A 195 2.58 -20.63 -2.19
C ASN A 195 2.63 -19.52 -3.28
N CYS A 196 1.83 -18.47 -3.15
CA CYS A 196 1.80 -17.30 -4.01
C CYS A 196 3.01 -16.42 -3.73
N ARG A 197 4.09 -16.64 -4.49
CA ARG A 197 5.32 -15.83 -4.41
C ARG A 197 5.11 -14.35 -4.75
N ASN A 198 4.00 -14.03 -5.40
CA ASN A 198 3.58 -12.71 -5.87
C ASN A 198 2.93 -11.85 -4.78
N LEU A 199 2.71 -12.38 -3.58
CA LEU A 199 2.18 -11.62 -2.46
C LEU A 199 3.14 -11.77 -1.28
N ILE A 200 3.44 -10.65 -0.62
CA ILE A 200 4.25 -10.63 0.60
C ILE A 200 3.54 -9.83 1.68
N VAL A 201 3.70 -10.30 2.93
CA VAL A 201 3.21 -9.63 4.14
C VAL A 201 4.41 -9.22 4.97
N LEU A 202 4.49 -7.93 5.30
CA LEU A 202 5.61 -7.31 6.01
C LEU A 202 5.12 -6.61 7.27
N LYS A 203 5.94 -6.66 8.32
CA LYS A 203 5.71 -6.04 9.63
C LYS A 203 6.58 -4.79 9.75
N ASN A 204 6.28 -3.95 10.75
CA ASN A 204 7.12 -2.79 11.04
C ASN A 204 8.58 -3.22 11.33
N GLY A 205 9.54 -2.59 10.67
CA GLY A 205 10.97 -2.90 10.80
C GLY A 205 11.47 -4.06 9.96
N ASP A 206 10.60 -4.81 9.26
CA ASP A 206 11.05 -5.86 8.34
C ASP A 206 11.90 -5.27 7.19
N PRO A 207 12.91 -6.01 6.69
CA PRO A 207 13.65 -5.60 5.51
C PRO A 207 12.73 -5.60 4.30
N THR A 208 12.80 -4.55 3.49
CA THR A 208 12.12 -4.51 2.19
C THR A 208 12.74 -5.53 1.23
N PRO A 209 11.95 -6.20 0.37
CA PRO A 209 12.48 -7.11 -0.62
C PRO A 209 13.44 -6.39 -1.60
N PRO A 210 14.45 -7.08 -2.15
CA PRO A 210 15.42 -6.49 -3.07
C PRO A 210 14.78 -5.78 -4.27
N GLN A 211 13.62 -6.26 -4.71
CA GLN A 211 12.87 -5.70 -5.83
C GLN A 211 12.27 -4.31 -5.53
N ILE A 212 12.12 -3.94 -4.26
CA ILE A 212 11.73 -2.59 -3.83
C ILE A 212 12.97 -1.76 -3.47
N ALA A 213 13.93 -2.37 -2.77
CA ALA A 213 15.11 -1.68 -2.24
C ALA A 213 16.10 -1.24 -3.34
N SER A 214 16.10 -1.92 -4.49
CA SER A 214 17.04 -1.67 -5.59
C SER A 214 16.38 -0.91 -6.74
N LYS A 215 17.02 0.19 -7.15
CA LYS A 215 16.64 0.96 -8.35
C LYS A 215 16.69 0.16 -9.65
N GLN A 216 17.30 -1.03 -9.65
CA GLN A 216 17.36 -1.92 -10.80
C GLN A 216 15.96 -2.39 -11.24
N TYR A 217 15.01 -2.51 -10.31
CA TYR A 217 13.68 -3.05 -10.58
C TYR A 217 12.64 -1.96 -10.87
N GLY A 218 12.99 -0.69 -10.65
CA GLY A 218 12.11 0.44 -10.92
C GLY A 218 12.29 1.57 -9.93
N GLN A 219 11.44 2.59 -10.06
CA GLN A 219 11.28 3.59 -9.01
C GLN A 219 10.24 3.11 -8.00
N ILE A 220 10.42 3.50 -6.74
CA ILE A 220 9.43 3.22 -5.70
C ILE A 220 8.16 4.02 -5.99
N GLU A 221 7.02 3.35 -5.95
CA GLU A 221 5.72 3.95 -6.18
C GLU A 221 5.37 4.98 -5.12
N GLY A 222 4.74 6.07 -5.58
CA GLY A 222 4.45 7.23 -4.73
C GLY A 222 3.61 6.87 -3.50
N PHE A 223 2.68 5.93 -3.65
CA PHE A 223 1.81 5.47 -2.56
C PHE A 223 2.54 4.67 -1.49
N LEU A 224 3.69 4.06 -1.82
CA LEU A 224 4.43 3.20 -0.91
C LEU A 224 5.46 3.98 -0.07
N LYS A 225 6.02 5.07 -0.62
CA LYS A 225 7.05 5.90 0.01
C LYS A 225 6.78 6.29 1.48
N PRO A 226 5.55 6.65 1.89
CA PRO A 226 5.27 7.01 3.29
C PRO A 226 5.46 5.85 4.29
N TYR A 227 5.41 4.61 3.81
CA TYR A 227 5.42 3.38 4.60
C TYR A 227 6.78 2.68 4.63
N LEU A 228 7.82 3.34 4.11
CA LEU A 228 9.20 2.85 4.07
C LEU A 228 10.13 3.80 4.83
N SER A 229 11.30 3.29 5.22
CA SER A 229 12.40 4.11 5.69
C SER A 229 12.88 5.08 4.60
N THR A 230 13.63 6.12 5.00
CA THR A 230 14.14 7.13 4.05
C THR A 230 15.09 6.54 3.01
N ASP A 231 15.80 5.46 3.34
CA ASP A 231 16.65 4.71 2.41
C ASP A 231 15.90 3.53 1.73
N ALA A 232 14.61 3.38 2.02
CA ALA A 232 13.72 2.34 1.52
C ALA A 232 14.21 0.90 1.76
N LYS A 233 15.05 0.68 2.78
CA LYS A 233 15.56 -0.65 3.14
C LYS A 233 14.71 -1.37 4.18
N THR A 234 13.88 -0.63 4.92
CA THR A 234 13.01 -1.21 5.96
C THR A 234 11.60 -0.66 5.86
N VAL A 235 10.64 -1.49 6.26
CA VAL A 235 9.24 -1.12 6.38
C VAL A 235 9.04 -0.22 7.59
N LYS A 236 8.25 0.83 7.43
CA LYS A 236 7.93 1.84 8.45
C LYS A 236 6.41 2.01 8.54
N ILE A 237 5.78 1.21 9.39
CA ILE A 237 4.32 1.20 9.62
C ILE A 237 4.01 1.19 11.13
N GLY A 238 2.75 1.29 11.51
CA GLY A 238 2.33 1.20 12.91
C GLY A 238 2.66 -0.17 13.56
N PRO A 239 2.78 -0.22 14.89
CA PRO A 239 3.19 -1.44 15.59
C PRO A 239 2.17 -2.58 15.50
N THR A 240 0.89 -2.27 15.24
CA THR A 240 -0.20 -3.23 15.09
C THR A 240 -0.70 -3.32 13.64
N GLU A 241 0.17 -3.00 12.68
CA GLU A 241 -0.14 -2.99 11.25
C GLU A 241 0.66 -4.04 10.48
N LEU A 242 0.07 -4.53 9.39
CA LEU A 242 0.70 -5.34 8.36
C LEU A 242 0.63 -4.60 7.03
N LEU A 243 1.77 -4.56 6.34
CA LEU A 243 1.88 -4.08 4.97
C LEU A 243 1.81 -5.29 4.03
N ILE A 244 0.81 -5.32 3.15
CA ILE A 244 0.62 -6.40 2.18
C ILE A 244 0.90 -5.83 0.80
N LEU A 245 1.86 -6.43 0.09
CA LEU A 245 2.30 -6.00 -1.22
C LEU A 245 2.10 -7.11 -2.23
N VAL A 246 1.68 -6.75 -3.44
CA VAL A 246 1.34 -7.71 -4.48
C VAL A 246 1.95 -7.29 -5.82
N GLU A 247 2.51 -8.28 -6.49
CA GLU A 247 2.90 -8.28 -7.89
C GLU A 247 1.81 -8.97 -8.71
N LEU A 248 1.22 -8.30 -9.68
CA LEU A 248 0.04 -8.79 -10.40
C LEU A 248 0.37 -9.30 -11.81
N ASP A 249 1.36 -8.74 -12.49
CA ASP A 249 1.59 -9.05 -13.92
C ASP A 249 2.85 -9.90 -14.21
N GLN A 250 3.85 -9.92 -13.34
CA GLN A 250 5.03 -10.79 -13.48
C GLN A 250 4.98 -12.01 -12.56
N THR A 251 5.34 -13.19 -13.05
CA THR A 251 5.46 -14.42 -12.21
C THR A 251 6.89 -14.81 -11.88
N GLU A 252 7.88 -14.24 -12.57
CA GLU A 252 9.29 -14.57 -12.41
C GLU A 252 9.96 -13.53 -11.49
N PRO A 253 10.38 -13.88 -10.26
CA PRO A 253 10.87 -12.92 -9.26
C PRO A 253 12.13 -12.13 -9.66
N LEU A 254 12.83 -12.59 -10.69
CA LEU A 254 14.03 -11.95 -11.24
C LEU A 254 13.77 -11.21 -12.56
N ALA A 255 12.54 -11.27 -13.08
CA ALA A 255 12.19 -10.54 -14.29
C ALA A 255 12.18 -9.03 -14.03
N VAL A 256 12.57 -8.27 -15.06
CA VAL A 256 12.40 -6.81 -15.06
C VAL A 256 10.90 -6.53 -15.02
N GLY A 257 10.45 -5.83 -13.97
CA GLY A 257 9.04 -5.52 -13.74
C GLY A 257 8.44 -6.22 -12.53
N PHE A 258 9.02 -7.34 -12.05
CA PHE A 258 8.57 -7.96 -10.80
C PHE A 258 9.07 -7.12 -9.63
N ASP A 259 8.19 -6.34 -8.99
CA ASP A 259 8.59 -5.38 -7.97
C ASP A 259 7.72 -5.32 -6.71
N TYR A 260 6.61 -6.06 -6.67
CA TYR A 260 5.62 -6.03 -5.57
C TYR A 260 4.93 -4.67 -5.40
N GLN A 261 4.94 -3.80 -6.41
CA GLN A 261 4.37 -2.46 -6.33
C GLN A 261 3.12 -2.28 -7.22
N ASP A 262 2.57 -3.37 -7.75
CA ASP A 262 1.31 -3.35 -8.49
C ASP A 262 0.11 -3.10 -7.59
N LEU A 263 0.19 -3.49 -6.31
CA LEU A 263 -0.86 -3.24 -5.32
C LEU A 263 -0.29 -3.23 -3.90
N GLY A 264 -0.71 -2.25 -3.11
CA GLY A 264 -0.39 -2.16 -1.68
C GLY A 264 -1.64 -2.06 -0.81
N LEU A 265 -1.64 -2.80 0.30
CA LEU A 265 -2.68 -2.75 1.33
C LEU A 265 -2.04 -2.52 2.70
N LEU A 266 -2.77 -1.85 3.58
CA LEU A 266 -2.44 -1.72 4.99
C LEU A 266 -3.56 -2.33 5.81
N ALA A 267 -3.22 -3.37 6.58
CA ALA A 267 -4.14 -4.02 7.52
C ALA A 267 -3.77 -3.60 8.95
N THR A 268 -4.70 -2.99 9.67
CA THR A 268 -4.53 -2.52 11.05
C THR A 268 -5.34 -3.42 11.99
N PHE A 269 -4.72 -3.84 13.09
CA PHE A 269 -5.33 -4.63 14.15
C PHE A 269 -5.40 -3.79 15.43
N ASN A 270 -6.56 -3.76 16.08
CA ASN A 270 -6.81 -2.89 17.24
C ASN A 270 -7.95 -3.39 18.13
#